data_AF-A0A923ZYN1-F1
#
_entry.id   AF-A0A923ZYN1-F1
#
_cell.length_a   1.000
_cell.length_b   1.000
_cell.length_c   1.000
_cell.angle_alpha   90.00
_cell.angle_beta   90.00
_cell.angle_gamma   90.00
#
_symmetry.space_group_name_H-M   'P 1'
#
loop_
_entity.id
_entity.type
_entity.pdbx_description
1 polymer ?
#
loop_
_entity_poly.entity_id
_entity_poly.type
_entity_poly.pdbx_seq_one_letter_code
_entity_poly.pdbx_strand_id
1 'polypeptide(L)'
;AVCNADKFLVTHASPRQVAGGSVSENILKCQLKPLDTADYAPAVISAAQLARLKTVFAAGVCDWSKPGVGQQEAVSPLNFATTAGGVAIPAAPVSKPL
;
A
#
# COMPACT_ATOMS: atom_id res chain seq x y z
N ALA A 1 8.59 -21.94 17.20
CA ALA A 1 9.33 -20.73 17.61
C ALA A 1 8.33 -19.67 18.04
N VAL A 2 8.57 -18.96 19.14
CA VAL A 2 7.75 -17.79 19.49
C VAL A 2 8.28 -16.62 18.67
N CYS A 3 7.56 -16.23 17.62
CA CYS A 3 8.06 -15.27 16.61
C CYS A 3 8.56 -13.94 17.17
N ASN A 4 8.07 -13.54 18.36
CA ASN A 4 8.35 -12.23 18.95
C ASN A 4 9.16 -12.32 20.26
N ALA A 5 9.89 -13.43 20.49
CA ALA A 5 10.66 -13.60 21.72
C ALA A 5 11.97 -12.78 21.75
N ASP A 6 12.53 -12.44 20.58
CA ASP A 6 13.66 -11.52 20.48
C ASP A 6 13.13 -10.09 20.36
N LYS A 7 13.61 -9.20 21.24
CA LYS A 7 13.22 -7.78 21.26
C LYS A 7 13.51 -7.05 19.93
N PHE A 8 14.49 -7.53 19.16
CA PHE A 8 14.85 -6.95 17.87
C PHE A 8 14.01 -7.50 16.71
N LEU A 9 13.31 -8.62 16.93
CA LEU A 9 12.42 -9.25 15.94
C LEU A 9 10.94 -8.98 16.24
N VAL A 10 10.64 -8.22 17.30
CA VAL A 10 9.28 -7.80 17.63
C VAL A 10 8.69 -6.97 16.48
N THR A 11 7.47 -7.29 16.08
CA THR A 11 6.77 -6.55 15.04
C THR A 11 6.30 -5.20 15.57
N HIS A 12 6.53 -4.16 14.77
CA HIS A 12 6.04 -2.81 15.03
C HIS A 12 5.14 -2.34 13.91
N ALA A 13 4.15 -1.52 14.26
CA ALA A 13 3.29 -0.90 13.25
C ALA A 13 4.07 0.14 12.45
N SER A 14 3.92 0.12 11.12
CA SER A 14 4.48 1.18 10.28
C SER A 14 3.74 2.50 10.51
N PRO A 15 4.32 3.66 10.15
CA PRO A 15 3.58 4.92 10.15
C PRO A 15 2.29 4.90 9.33
N ARG A 16 2.21 4.08 8.25
CA ARG A 16 0.99 3.94 7.44
C ARG A 16 -0.07 3.14 8.18
N GLN A 17 0.32 2.07 8.86
CA GLN A 17 -0.58 1.29 9.72
C GLN A 17 -1.12 2.11 10.89
N VAL A 18 -0.26 2.87 11.56
CA VAL A 18 -0.67 3.78 12.65
C VAL A 18 -1.65 4.86 12.14
N ALA A 19 -1.52 5.27 10.88
CA ALA A 19 -2.44 6.21 10.23
C ALA A 19 -3.74 5.55 9.71
N GLY A 20 -4.02 4.28 10.03
CA GLY A 20 -5.23 3.55 9.63
C GLY A 20 -5.07 2.67 8.37
N GLY A 21 -3.87 2.56 7.82
CA GLY A 21 -3.57 1.66 6.69
C GLY A 21 -3.60 0.18 7.08
N SER A 22 -3.84 -0.68 6.08
CA SER A 22 -3.89 -2.13 6.27
C SER A 22 -2.51 -2.73 6.61
N VAL A 23 -2.50 -3.81 7.39
CA VAL A 23 -1.30 -4.64 7.65
C VAL A 23 -0.69 -5.19 6.36
N SER A 24 -1.49 -5.37 5.31
CA SER A 24 -1.02 -5.86 4.01
C SER A 24 -0.10 -4.88 3.27
N GLU A 25 -0.10 -3.58 3.64
CA GLU A 25 0.80 -2.54 3.07
C GLU A 25 0.81 -2.47 1.52
N ASN A 26 -0.29 -2.86 0.87
CA ASN A 26 -0.37 -2.97 -0.59
C ASN A 26 -1.03 -1.76 -1.29
N ILE A 27 -1.41 -0.73 -0.53
CA ILE A 27 -1.92 0.55 -1.06
C ILE A 27 -0.74 1.52 -1.16
N LEU A 28 -0.05 1.49 -2.31
CA LEU A 28 1.16 2.31 -2.53
C LEU A 28 0.82 3.80 -2.76
N LYS A 29 -0.16 4.06 -3.62
CA LYS A 29 -0.73 5.39 -3.85
C LYS A 29 -2.20 5.36 -3.43
N CYS A 30 -2.49 5.96 -2.28
CA CYS A 30 -3.86 6.04 -1.78
C CYS A 30 -4.70 7.02 -2.61
N GLN A 31 -6.00 6.78 -2.64
CA GLN A 31 -6.97 7.82 -2.98
C GLN A 31 -7.07 8.79 -1.80
N LEU A 32 -7.44 10.05 -2.06
CA LEU A 32 -7.52 11.07 -1.01
C LEU A 32 -8.98 11.31 -0.61
N LYS A 33 -9.20 11.55 0.68
CA LYS A 33 -10.43 12.12 1.24
C LYS A 33 -10.11 13.48 1.91
N PRO A 34 -11.10 14.38 2.03
CA PRO A 34 -10.94 15.58 2.85
C PRO A 34 -10.55 15.22 4.28
N LEU A 35 -9.84 16.14 4.94
CA LEU A 35 -9.50 15.99 6.35
C LEU A 35 -10.78 16.01 7.20
N ASP A 36 -11.02 14.94 7.95
CA ASP A 36 -12.12 14.85 8.91
C ASP A 36 -11.58 14.87 10.34
N THR A 37 -12.14 15.72 11.20
CA THR A 37 -11.76 15.77 12.62
C THR A 37 -12.15 14.50 13.38
N ALA A 38 -13.17 13.77 12.91
CA ALA A 38 -13.58 12.50 13.53
C ALA A 38 -12.49 11.42 13.41
N ASP A 39 -11.62 11.49 12.39
CA ASP A 39 -10.50 10.55 12.19
C ASP A 39 -9.45 10.61 13.30
N TYR A 40 -9.45 11.69 14.11
CA TYR A 40 -8.48 11.90 15.17
C TYR A 40 -9.00 11.52 16.57
N ALA A 41 -10.24 11.02 16.68
CA ALA A 41 -10.79 10.60 17.95
C ALA A 41 -10.03 9.38 18.54
N PRO A 42 -9.82 9.33 19.87
CA PRO A 42 -10.33 10.24 20.90
C PRO A 42 -9.42 11.45 21.17
N ALA A 43 -8.33 11.64 20.40
CA ALA A 43 -7.44 12.76 20.61
C ALA A 43 -8.11 14.09 20.27
N VAL A 44 -7.85 15.10 21.10
CA VAL A 44 -8.35 16.46 20.86
C VAL A 44 -7.34 17.20 19.99
N ILE A 45 -7.72 17.49 18.74
CA ILE A 45 -6.97 18.39 17.87
C ILE A 45 -7.41 19.84 18.13
N SER A 46 -6.46 20.71 18.46
CA SER A 46 -6.72 22.15 18.58
C SER A 46 -7.00 22.79 17.20
N ALA A 47 -7.68 23.94 17.20
CA ALA A 47 -7.96 24.68 15.97
C ALA A 47 -6.68 25.07 15.20
N ALA A 48 -5.60 25.43 15.91
CA ALA A 48 -4.32 25.76 15.29
C ALA A 48 -3.66 24.53 14.62
N GLN A 49 -3.71 23.37 15.27
CA GLN A 49 -3.23 22.11 14.68
C GLN A 49 -4.07 21.73 13.46
N LEU A 50 -5.39 21.85 13.54
CA LEU A 50 -6.29 21.56 12.42
C LEU A 50 -6.02 22.48 11.22
N ALA A 51 -5.85 23.78 11.46
CA ALA A 51 -5.53 24.75 10.41
C ALA A 51 -4.18 24.41 9.73
N ARG A 52 -3.18 24.02 10.52
CA ARG A 52 -1.89 23.55 9.99
C ARG A 52 -2.06 22.29 9.14
N LEU A 53 -2.84 21.30 9.60
CA LEU A 53 -3.11 20.08 8.85
C LEU A 53 -3.79 20.38 7.51
N LYS A 54 -4.83 21.23 7.49
CA LYS A 54 -5.51 21.65 6.26
C LYS A 54 -4.58 22.38 5.28
N THR A 55 -3.59 23.11 5.80
CA THR A 55 -2.59 23.80 4.96
C THR A 55 -1.59 22.83 4.36
N VAL A 56 -1.07 21.88 5.14
CA VAL A 56 -0.08 20.90 4.69
C VAL A 56 -0.71 19.86 3.75
N PHE A 57 -1.92 19.41 4.07
CA PHE A 57 -2.67 18.41 3.31
C PHE A 57 -3.82 19.05 2.54
N ALA A 58 -3.51 20.06 1.73
CA ALA A 58 -4.51 20.83 0.98
C ALA A 58 -5.36 19.98 0.03
N ALA A 59 -4.79 18.89 -0.52
CA ALA A 59 -5.50 17.94 -1.38
C ALA A 59 -6.24 16.82 -0.62
N GLY A 60 -6.14 16.80 0.72
CA GLY A 60 -6.68 15.74 1.56
C GLY A 60 -5.63 14.74 2.04
N VAL A 61 -6.12 13.75 2.80
CA VAL A 61 -5.35 12.67 3.42
C VAL A 61 -5.76 11.33 2.84
N CYS A 62 -4.98 10.26 3.07
CA CYS A 62 -5.30 8.95 2.54
C CYS A 62 -6.69 8.45 3.00
N ASP A 63 -7.48 8.00 2.05
CA ASP A 63 -8.69 7.23 2.27
C ASP A 63 -8.34 5.73 2.24
N TRP A 64 -7.99 5.19 3.40
CA TRP A 64 -7.60 3.78 3.54
C TRP A 64 -8.77 2.79 3.34
N SER A 65 -10.00 3.28 3.21
CA SER A 65 -11.17 2.43 2.89
C SER A 65 -11.25 2.03 1.42
N LYS A 66 -10.41 2.63 0.56
CA LYS A 66 -10.41 2.44 -0.89
C LYS A 66 -9.14 1.72 -1.37
N PRO A 67 -9.20 1.00 -2.51
CA PRO A 67 -8.01 0.49 -3.15
C PRO A 67 -7.11 1.64 -3.64
N GLY A 68 -5.83 1.31 -3.80
CA GLY A 68 -4.85 2.23 -4.36
C GLY A 68 -5.19 2.67 -5.78
N VAL A 69 -4.72 3.86 -6.15
CA VAL A 69 -4.84 4.39 -7.50
C VAL A 69 -4.13 3.45 -8.47
N GLY A 70 -4.88 2.86 -9.41
CA GLY A 70 -4.34 1.89 -10.37
C GLY A 70 -4.01 0.52 -9.77
N GLN A 71 -4.44 0.24 -8.54
CA GLN A 71 -4.28 -1.09 -7.95
C GLN A 71 -5.11 -2.11 -8.73
N GLN A 72 -4.48 -3.24 -9.05
CA GLN A 72 -5.08 -4.36 -9.77
C GLN A 72 -4.64 -5.67 -9.13
N GLU A 73 -5.38 -6.74 -9.40
CA GLU A 73 -4.99 -8.09 -9.01
C GLU A 73 -3.63 -8.45 -9.64
N ALA A 74 -2.85 -9.23 -8.89
CA ALA A 74 -1.60 -9.74 -9.40
C ALA A 74 -1.88 -10.73 -10.53
N VAL A 75 -1.42 -10.41 -11.74
CA VAL A 75 -1.44 -11.37 -12.86
C VAL A 75 -0.23 -12.29 -12.68
N SER A 76 -0.46 -13.59 -12.44
CA SER A 76 0.62 -14.57 -12.29
C SER A 76 0.24 -15.91 -12.93
N PRO A 77 1.12 -16.55 -13.73
CA PRO A 77 2.47 -16.07 -14.08
C PRO A 77 2.43 -14.95 -15.11
N LEU A 78 3.21 -13.88 -14.87
CA LEU A 78 3.52 -12.90 -15.92
C LEU A 78 4.42 -13.61 -16.96
N ASN A 79 3.84 -14.05 -18.06
CA ASN A 79 4.61 -14.51 -19.22
C ASN A 79 5.12 -13.34 -20.08
N PHE A 80 4.79 -12.12 -19.65
CA PHE A 80 5.02 -10.86 -20.30
C PHE A 80 4.47 -10.77 -21.73
N ALA A 81 3.87 -11.78 -22.37
CA ALA A 81 3.67 -11.92 -23.82
C ALA A 81 2.96 -10.81 -24.62
N THR A 82 2.41 -9.79 -23.97
CA THR A 82 1.78 -8.65 -24.63
C THR A 82 2.32 -7.36 -24.01
N THR A 83 2.26 -6.24 -24.75
CA THR A 83 2.84 -4.94 -24.40
C THR A 83 2.28 -4.27 -23.13
N ALA A 84 1.46 -4.98 -22.35
CA ALA A 84 1.35 -4.76 -20.91
C ALA A 84 2.36 -5.64 -20.13
N GLY A 85 3.58 -5.82 -20.65
CA GLY A 85 4.62 -6.59 -19.99
C GLY A 85 5.84 -7.06 -20.81
N GLY A 86 5.73 -7.42 -22.10
CA GLY A 86 6.83 -8.05 -22.86
C GLY A 86 6.43 -9.12 -23.92
N VAL A 87 7.26 -10.17 -24.09
CA VAL A 87 7.17 -11.15 -25.21
C VAL A 87 7.07 -12.58 -24.68
N ALA A 88 6.26 -13.43 -25.34
CA ALA A 88 6.07 -14.81 -24.94
C ALA A 88 7.41 -15.56 -24.96
N ILE A 89 7.72 -16.29 -23.89
CA ILE A 89 8.83 -17.25 -23.90
C ILE A 89 8.50 -18.30 -24.98
N PRO A 90 9.43 -18.61 -25.91
CA PRO A 90 9.19 -19.64 -26.92
C PRO A 90 9.04 -21.02 -26.26
N ALA A 91 8.49 -21.98 -27.01
CA ALA A 91 8.41 -23.36 -26.54
C ALA A 91 9.79 -23.88 -26.09
N ALA A 92 9.82 -24.72 -25.05
CA ALA A 92 11.05 -25.32 -24.56
C ALA A 92 11.80 -26.02 -25.71
N PRO A 93 13.14 -25.89 -25.80
CA PRO A 93 13.90 -26.58 -26.84
C PRO A 93 13.77 -28.09 -26.67
N VAL A 94 13.52 -28.79 -27.79
CA VAL A 94 13.54 -30.25 -27.86
C VAL A 94 14.89 -30.72 -28.40
N SER A 95 15.47 -31.75 -27.78
CA SER A 95 16.68 -32.37 -28.30
C SER A 95 16.38 -33.04 -29.65
N LYS A 96 17.30 -32.91 -30.60
CA LYS A 96 17.30 -33.68 -31.86
C LYS A 96 18.41 -34.72 -31.77
N PRO A 97 18.13 -36.00 -32.08
CA PRO A 97 19.19 -36.99 -32.29
C PRO A 97 20.15 -36.51 -33.38
N LEU A 98 21.45 -36.81 -33.21
CA LEU A 98 22.47 -36.64 -34.23
C LEU A 98 22.20 -37.54 -35.43
#